data_AF-A0A933HED5-F1
#
_entry.id   AF-A0A933HED5-F1
#
_cell.length_a   1.000
_cell.length_b   1.000
_cell.length_c   1.000
_cell.angle_alpha   90.00
_cell.angle_beta   90.00
_cell.angle_gamma   90.00
#
_symmetry.space_group_name_H-M   'P 1'
#
loop_
_entity.id
_entity.type
_entity.pdbx_description
1 polymer ?
#
loop_
_entity_poly.entity_id
_entity_poly.type
_entity_poly.pdbx_seq_one_letter_code
_entity_poly.pdbx_strand_id
1 'polypeptide(L)' 'MSIFGQQLRKLRTVRKIGIKPLAKQLGISHTYISHIENGRTTVSDKLVKKIAHFFNVDRDELNVLTGRVPKDVLITFSKH' A
#
# COMPACT_ATOMS: atom_id res chain seq x y z
N MET A 1 -0.51 -8.60 -10.97
CA MET A 1 -0.90 -7.86 -9.74
C MET A 1 0.37 -7.25 -9.15
N SER A 2 0.35 -6.00 -8.68
CA SER A 2 1.51 -5.42 -8.01
C SER A 2 1.76 -6.10 -6.66
N ILE A 3 3.01 -6.10 -6.17
CA ILE A 3 3.34 -6.67 -4.85
C ILE A 3 2.53 -5.94 -3.77
N PHE A 4 2.35 -4.62 -3.90
CA PHE A 4 1.47 -3.82 -3.04
C PHE A 4 0.03 -4.32 -3.00
N GLY A 5 -0.58 -4.50 -4.17
CA GLY A 5 -1.98 -4.94 -4.26
C GLY A 5 -2.18 -6.30 -3.58
N GLN A 6 -1.22 -7.20 -3.73
CA GLN A 6 -1.23 -8.52 -3.09
C GLN A 6 -1.15 -8.43 -1.57
N GLN A 7 -0.25 -7.60 -1.04
CA GLN A 7 -0.11 -7.43 0.41
C GLN A 7 -1.29 -6.69 1.04
N LEU A 8 -1.82 -5.67 0.36
CA LEU A 8 -3.05 -5.00 0.81
C LEU A 8 -4.20 -6.00 0.90
N ARG A 9 -4.37 -6.85 -0.14
CA ARG A 9 -5.36 -7.91 -0.15
C ARG A 9 -5.14 -8.89 1.01
N LYS A 10 -3.90 -9.32 1.26
CA LYS A 10 -3.53 -10.23 2.36
C LYS A 10 -3.88 -9.63 3.72
N LEU A 11 -3.47 -8.40 4.00
CA LEU A 11 -3.78 -7.69 5.25
C LEU A 11 -5.29 -7.57 5.44
N ARG A 12 -6.01 -7.18 4.39
CA ARG A 12 -7.46 -7.08 4.40
C ARG A 12 -8.12 -8.43 4.72
N THR A 13 -7.68 -9.52 4.09
CA THR A 13 -8.26 -10.85 4.28
C THR A 13 -7.93 -11.44 5.65
N VAL A 14 -6.72 -11.24 6.16
CA VAL A 14 -6.32 -11.66 7.52
C VAL A 14 -7.18 -10.97 8.57
N ARG A 15 -7.48 -9.69 8.39
CA ARG A 15 -8.40 -8.94 9.26
C ARG A 15 -9.88 -9.18 8.97
N LYS A 16 -10.21 -10.05 8.00
CA LYS A 16 -11.59 -10.37 7.57
C LYS A 16 -12.42 -9.14 7.18
N ILE A 17 -11.78 -8.13 6.59
CA ILE A 17 -12.43 -6.89 6.17
C ILE A 17 -12.84 -7.01 4.69
N GLY A 18 -14.06 -6.62 4.35
CA GLY A 18 -14.49 -6.53 2.95
C GLY A 18 -13.91 -5.30 2.24
N ILE A 19 -13.90 -5.29 0.90
CA ILE A 19 -13.45 -4.13 0.11
C ILE A 19 -14.27 -2.86 0.44
N LYS A 20 -15.61 -2.97 0.52
CA LYS A 20 -16.50 -1.84 0.83
C LYS A 20 -16.25 -1.25 2.24
N PRO A 21 -16.19 -2.05 3.32
CA PRO A 21 -15.80 -1.55 4.65
C PRO A 21 -14.41 -0.90 4.66
N LEU A 22 -13.40 -1.52 4.05
CA LEU A 22 -12.05 -0.96 4.00
C LEU A 22 -12.03 0.41 3.29
N ALA A 23 -12.73 0.51 2.16
CA ALA A 23 -12.86 1.74 1.41
C ALA A 23 -13.52 2.86 2.25
N LYS A 24 -14.59 2.53 3.00
CA LYS A 24 -15.23 3.46 3.93
C LYS A 24 -14.27 3.94 5.02
N GLN A 25 -13.53 3.03 5.66
CA GLN A 25 -12.54 3.36 6.69
C GLN A 25 -11.40 4.23 6.15
N LEU A 26 -10.97 3.97 4.92
CA LEU A 26 -9.94 4.75 4.25
C LEU A 26 -10.47 6.01 3.56
N GLY A 27 -11.79 6.26 3.57
CA GLY A 27 -12.41 7.42 2.94
C GLY A 27 -12.18 7.50 1.43
N ILE A 28 -12.16 6.34 0.75
CA ILE A 28 -11.98 6.23 -0.70
C ILE A 28 -13.03 5.30 -1.31
N SER A 29 -13.11 5.22 -2.64
CA SER A 29 -14.07 4.35 -3.31
C SER A 29 -13.66 2.87 -3.23
N HIS A 30 -14.65 1.98 -3.18
CA HIS A 30 -14.42 0.53 -3.20
C HIS A 30 -13.78 0.07 -4.52
N THR A 31 -14.12 0.73 -5.64
CA THR A 31 -13.50 0.51 -6.94
C THR A 31 -12.01 0.82 -6.90
N TYR A 32 -11.61 1.89 -6.19
CA TYR A 32 -10.20 2.23 -6.06
C TYR A 32 -9.43 1.15 -5.28
N ILE A 33 -9.97 0.66 -4.15
CA ILE A 33 -9.38 -0.49 -3.43
C ILE A 33 -9.26 -1.72 -4.35
N SER A 34 -10.30 -2.04 -5.11
CA SER A 34 -10.27 -3.17 -6.06
C SER A 34 -9.18 -2.99 -7.13
N HIS A 35 -9.04 -1.79 -7.69
CA HIS A 35 -7.99 -1.49 -8.67
C HIS A 35 -6.59 -1.62 -8.06
N ILE A 36 -6.41 -1.16 -6.81
CA ILE A 36 -5.15 -1.28 -6.08
C ILE A 36 -4.80 -2.76 -5.87
N GLU A 37 -5.72 -3.56 -5.34
CA GLU A 37 -5.49 -4.99 -5.07
C GLU A 37 -5.15 -5.77 -6.35
N ASN A 38 -5.75 -5.39 -7.48
CA ASN A 38 -5.48 -6.01 -8.78
C ASN A 38 -4.25 -5.43 -9.51
N GLY A 39 -3.61 -4.39 -8.96
CA GLY A 39 -2.47 -3.71 -9.59
C GLY A 39 -2.84 -2.89 -10.84
N ARG A 40 -4.09 -2.44 -10.95
CA ARG A 40 -4.60 -1.63 -12.08
C ARG A 40 -4.38 -0.13 -11.90
N THR A 41 -3.81 0.30 -10.78
CA THR A 41 -3.57 1.71 -10.47
C THR A 41 -2.40 1.87 -9.52
N THR A 42 -1.79 3.06 -9.53
CA THR A 42 -0.76 3.47 -8.57
C THR A 42 -1.40 4.18 -7.38
N VAL A 43 -0.80 4.02 -6.20
CA VAL A 43 -1.22 4.69 -4.97
C VAL A 43 -0.29 5.83 -4.63
N SER A 44 -0.84 6.89 -4.03
CA SER A 44 -0.04 8.01 -3.51
C SER A 44 0.60 7.65 -2.16
N ASP A 45 1.74 8.26 -1.83
CA ASP A 45 2.42 8.04 -0.53
C ASP A 45 1.51 8.36 0.66
N LYS A 46 0.63 9.35 0.51
CA LYS A 46 -0.37 9.71 1.52
C LYS A 46 -1.32 8.55 1.81
N LEU A 47 -1.78 7.86 0.77
CA LEU A 47 -2.65 6.70 0.92
C LEU A 47 -1.88 5.50 1.48
N VAL A 48 -0.64 5.29 1.06
CA VAL A 48 0.23 4.24 1.62
C VAL A 48 0.41 4.43 3.12
N LYS A 49 0.73 5.65 3.58
CA LYS A 49 0.82 5.98 5.01
C LYS A 49 -0.48 5.72 5.75
N LYS A 50 -1.62 6.10 5.15
CA LYS A 50 -2.95 5.87 5.74
C LYS A 50 -3.27 4.39 5.90
N ILE A 51 -2.93 3.59 4.89
CA ILE A 51 -3.09 2.13 4.91
C ILE A 51 -2.18 1.51 5.99
N ALA A 52 -0.90 1.90 6.03
CA ALA A 52 0.05 1.40 7.02
C ALA A 52 -0.43 1.68 8.46
N HIS A 53 -0.88 2.92 8.71
CA HIS A 53 -1.44 3.31 10.00
C HIS A 53 -2.72 2.53 10.35
N PHE A 54 -3.65 2.39 9.41
CA PHE A 54 -4.88 1.61 9.62
C PHE A 54 -4.58 0.14 9.98
N PHE A 55 -3.59 -0.46 9.31
CA PHE A 55 -3.19 -1.84 9.55
C PHE A 55 -2.15 -2.00 10.67
N ASN A 56 -1.74 -0.91 11.35
CA ASN A 56 -0.68 -0.91 12.38
C ASN A 56 0.53 -1.78 11.99
N VAL A 57 0.97 -1.61 10.75
CA VAL A 57 2.10 -2.32 10.15
C VAL A 57 3.20 -1.33 9.87
N ASP A 58 4.44 -1.75 10.05
CA ASP A 58 5.59 -0.88 9.81
C ASP A 58 5.56 -0.39 8.36
N ARG A 59 5.85 0.90 8.19
CA ARG A 59 5.95 1.52 6.89
C ARG A 59 6.98 0.80 6.04
N ASP A 60 8.04 0.26 6.63
CA ASP A 60 9.13 -0.40 5.91
C ASP A 60 8.76 -1.79 5.36
N GLU A 61 7.89 -2.54 6.04
CA GLU A 61 7.27 -3.75 5.47
C GLU A 61 6.33 -3.41 4.30
N LEU A 62 5.76 -2.21 4.31
CA LEU A 62 4.93 -1.70 3.22
C LEU A 62 5.70 -0.99 2.10
N ASN A 63 6.90 -0.44 2.37
CA ASN A 63 7.66 0.40 1.45
C ASN A 63 8.33 -0.42 0.34
N VAL A 64 8.72 -1.67 0.61
CA VAL A 64 9.18 -2.64 -0.42
C VAL A 64 8.16 -2.77 -1.58
N LEU A 65 6.90 -2.41 -1.33
CA LEU A 65 5.79 -2.66 -2.24
C LEU A 65 5.47 -1.53 -3.21
N THR A 66 5.98 -0.32 -2.99
CA THR A 66 5.60 0.86 -3.80
C THR A 66 6.48 1.07 -5.02
N GLY A 67 7.55 0.29 -5.20
CA GLY A 67 8.58 0.54 -6.22
C GLY A 67 9.30 1.88 -6.03
N ARG A 68 9.00 2.62 -4.96
CA ARG A 68 9.73 3.81 -4.53
C ARG A 68 10.76 3.35 -3.52
N VAL A 69 11.96 3.09 -4.03
CA VAL A 69 13.16 3.22 -3.22
C VAL A 69 13.04 4.59 -2.51
N PRO A 70 13.17 4.66 -1.17
CA PRO A 70 13.23 5.95 -0.49
C PRO A 70 14.26 6.80 -1.24
N LYS A 71 13.94 8.06 -1.57
CA LYS A 71 14.92 8.94 -2.23
C LYS A 71 16.21 9.05 -1.41
N ASP A 72 16.14 8.79 -0.11
CA ASP A 72 17.27 8.75 0.83
C ASP A 72 18.19 7.53 0.62
N VAL A 73 17.68 6.44 0.04
CA VAL A 73 18.48 5.24 -0.33
C VAL A 73 19.14 5.41 -1.71
N LEU A 74 18.64 6.31 -2.57
CA LEU A 74 19.25 6.62 -3.87
C LEU A 74 20.53 7.47 -3.77
N ILE A 75 20.86 8.02 -2.58
CA ILE A 75 22.03 8.88 -2.40
C ILE A 75 23.28 8.07 -2.02
N THR A 76 23.14 6.79 -1.62
CA THR A 76 24.29 6.02 -1.09
C THR A 76 25.08 5.25 -2.16
N PHE A 77 24.58 5.10 -3.40
CA PHE A 77 25.27 4.33 -4.46
C PHE A 77 25.97 5.17 -5.55
N SER A 78 26.24 6.46 -5.31
CA SER A 78 27.00 7.30 -6.25
C SER A 78 28.28 7.90 -5.67
N LYS A 79 28.97 7.16 -4.78
CA LYS A 79 30.37 7.48 -4.43
C LYS A 79 31.11 6.32 -3.76
N HIS A 80 31.52 5.33 -4.55
CA HIS A 80 32.91 4.83 -4.65
C HIS A 80 33.01 3.82 -5.78
#